data_AF-A0A432ZFG1-F1
#
_entry.id   AF-A0A432ZFG1-F1
#
_cell.length_a   1.000
_cell.length_b   1.000
_cell.length_c   1.000
_cell.angle_alpha   90.00
_cell.angle_beta   90.00
_cell.angle_gamma   90.00
#
_symmetry.space_group_name_H-M   'P 1'
#
loop_
_entity.id
_entity.type
_entity.pdbx_description
1 polymer ?
#
loop_
_entity_poly.entity_id
_entity_poly.type
_entity_poly.pdbx_seq_one_letter_code
_entity_poly.pdbx_strand_id
1 'polypeptide(L)'
;MVIWNQQEFVNELNGHTDLCVAVVSACMQELDAFCVELARLSPQPEHAGTIEKLAHAMYGAAAQVRLTHLADVLKRLENEAELKQVQEQTQAEVFAVAAETLQQLEQFIADNG
;
A
#
# COMPACT_ATOMS: atom_id res chain seq x y z
N MET A 1 7.90 -10.88 -4.14
CA MET A 1 8.55 -10.19 -5.27
C MET A 1 7.66 -9.02 -5.65
N VAL A 2 7.97 -7.83 -5.13
CA VAL A 2 7.27 -6.59 -5.48
C VAL A 2 7.72 -6.15 -6.88
N ILE A 3 6.81 -6.24 -7.86
CA ILE A 3 7.01 -5.69 -9.21
C ILE A 3 6.13 -4.46 -9.32
N TRP A 4 6.68 -3.30 -8.96
CA TRP A 4 6.11 -2.02 -9.37
C TRP A 4 6.68 -1.66 -10.74
N ASN A 5 5.82 -1.55 -11.75
CA ASN A 5 6.24 -1.17 -13.10
C ASN A 5 6.32 0.36 -13.22
N GLN A 6 7.43 0.92 -12.75
CA GLN A 6 7.71 2.36 -12.76
C GLN A 6 7.56 2.97 -14.17
N GLN A 7 8.04 2.27 -15.19
CA GLN A 7 8.04 2.79 -16.55
C GLN A 7 6.63 2.87 -17.14
N GLU A 8 5.78 1.89 -16.84
CA GLU A 8 4.36 1.94 -17.22
C GLU A 8 3.62 3.08 -16.51
N PHE A 9 3.86 3.25 -15.20
CA PHE A 9 3.29 4.36 -14.43
C PHE A 9 3.70 5.75 -14.98
N VAL A 10 4.99 5.95 -15.27
CA VAL A 10 5.49 7.20 -15.85
C VAL A 10 4.91 7.45 -17.24
N ASN A 11 4.75 6.39 -18.06
CA ASN A 11 4.14 6.49 -19.37
C ASN A 11 2.65 6.90 -19.30
N GLU A 12 1.88 6.37 -18.34
CA GLU A 12 0.48 6.75 -18.12
C GLU A 12 0.32 8.23 -17.74
N LEU A 13 1.33 8.80 -17.06
CA LEU A 13 1.41 10.22 -16.74
C LEU A 13 2.10 11.04 -17.84
N ASN A 14 2.17 10.52 -19.07
CA ASN A 14 2.77 11.17 -20.25
C ASN A 14 4.20 11.67 -20.04
N GLY A 15 4.97 11.00 -19.16
CA GLY A 15 6.34 11.40 -18.84
C GLY A 15 6.45 12.66 -17.98
N HIS A 16 5.36 13.12 -17.35
CA HIS A 16 5.40 14.21 -16.37
C HIS A 16 6.03 13.74 -15.06
N THR A 17 7.36 13.67 -15.02
CA THR A 17 8.14 13.17 -13.88
C THR A 17 7.81 13.90 -12.58
N ASP A 18 7.67 15.23 -12.59
CA ASP A 18 7.29 16.01 -11.39
C ASP A 18 5.94 15.57 -10.82
N LEU A 19 4.97 15.28 -11.69
CA LEU A 19 3.66 14.77 -11.30
C LEU A 19 3.77 13.34 -10.76
N CYS A 20 4.59 12.49 -11.39
CA CYS A 20 4.87 11.14 -10.90
C CYS A 20 5.46 11.18 -9.48
N VAL A 21 6.45 12.04 -9.24
CA VAL A 21 7.07 12.22 -7.92
C VAL A 21 6.06 12.71 -6.90
N ALA A 22 5.21 13.68 -7.26
CA ALA A 22 4.16 14.18 -6.36
C ALA A 22 3.14 13.09 -5.98
N VAL A 23 2.68 12.31 -6.96
CA VAL A 23 1.73 11.20 -6.75
C VAL A 23 2.36 10.09 -5.91
N VAL A 24 3.60 9.71 -6.20
CA VAL A 24 4.35 8.69 -5.44
C VAL A 24 4.59 9.17 -4.00
N SER A 25 4.98 10.42 -3.80
CA SER A 25 5.18 11.01 -2.47
C SER A 25 3.91 10.98 -1.62
N ALA A 26 2.76 11.32 -2.23
CA ALA A 26 1.47 11.24 -1.55
C ALA A 26 1.12 9.79 -1.17
N CYS A 27 1.33 8.84 -2.08
CA CYS A 27 1.10 7.42 -1.82
C CYS A 27 2.00 6.88 -0.69
N MET A 28 3.26 7.29 -0.63
CA MET A 28 4.17 6.93 0.48
C MET A 28 3.64 7.43 1.83
N GLN A 29 3.21 8.69 1.90
CA GLN A 29 2.65 9.26 3.13
C GLN A 29 1.39 8.52 3.60
N GLU A 30 0.52 8.16 2.66
CA GLU A 30 -0.68 7.38 2.95
C GLU A 30 -0.33 5.96 3.42
N LEU A 31 0.65 5.32 2.81
CA LEU A 31 1.12 3.98 3.19
C LEU A 31 1.74 3.98 4.60
N ASP A 32 2.57 4.97 4.92
CA ASP A 32 3.12 5.14 6.27
C ASP A 32 2.02 5.34 7.32
N ALA A 33 1.07 6.24 7.06
CA ALA A 33 -0.05 6.49 7.96
C ALA A 33 -0.92 5.22 8.15
N PHE A 34 -1.19 4.50 7.07
CA PHE A 34 -1.90 3.22 7.10
C PHE A 34 -1.16 2.20 7.96
N CYS A 35 0.15 2.03 7.80
CA CYS A 35 0.94 1.09 8.59
C CYS A 35 0.95 1.44 10.07
N VAL A 36 1.05 2.73 10.42
CA VAL A 36 0.98 3.20 11.82
C VAL A 36 -0.38 2.88 12.45
N GLU A 37 -1.48 3.16 11.75
CA GLU A 37 -2.82 2.87 12.26
C GLU A 37 -3.10 1.36 12.31
N LEU A 38 -2.68 0.59 11.30
CA LEU A 38 -2.83 -0.86 11.28
C LEU A 38 -2.06 -1.51 12.44
N ALA A 39 -0.85 -1.03 12.75
CA ALA A 39 -0.05 -1.54 13.87
C ALA A 39 -0.68 -1.26 15.25
N ARG A 40 -1.50 -0.21 15.37
CA ARG A 40 -2.27 0.08 16.59
C ARG A 40 -3.48 -0.84 16.76
N LEU A 41 -4.02 -1.33 15.64
CA LEU A 41 -5.18 -2.22 15.64
C LEU A 41 -4.73 -3.66 15.80
N SER A 42 -4.91 -4.21 17.00
CA SER A 42 -4.75 -5.66 17.19
C SER A 42 -5.72 -6.41 16.27
N PRO A 43 -5.32 -7.54 15.66
CA PRO A 43 -6.17 -8.37 14.81
C PRO A 43 -7.24 -9.07 15.68
N GLN A 44 -8.27 -8.30 16.02
CA GLN A 44 -9.38 -8.72 16.85
C GLN A 44 -10.69 -8.37 16.14
N PRO A 45 -11.75 -9.18 16.32
CA PRO A 45 -13.01 -8.99 15.61
C PRO A 45 -13.64 -7.59 15.79
N GLU A 46 -13.46 -6.97 16.96
CA GLU A 46 -13.94 -5.61 17.23
C GLU A 46 -13.29 -4.53 16.34
N HIS A 47 -12.12 -4.80 15.78
CA HIS A 47 -11.41 -3.90 14.88
C HIS A 47 -11.60 -4.26 13.40
N ALA A 48 -12.27 -5.37 13.09
CA ALA A 48 -12.43 -5.87 11.72
C ALA A 48 -12.95 -4.80 10.76
N GLY A 49 -14.05 -4.11 11.11
CA GLY A 49 -14.62 -3.07 10.25
C GLY A 49 -13.75 -1.81 10.12
N THR A 50 -12.84 -1.54 11.05
CA THR A 50 -11.86 -0.45 10.91
C THR A 50 -10.71 -0.88 10.01
N ILE A 51 -10.21 -2.10 10.19
CA ILE A 51 -9.15 -2.69 9.37
C ILE A 51 -9.60 -2.79 7.91
N GLU A 52 -10.84 -3.23 7.66
CA GLU A 52 -11.44 -3.28 6.32
C GLU A 52 -11.42 -1.91 5.65
N LYS A 53 -11.90 -0.86 6.34
CA LYS A 53 -11.93 0.51 5.81
C LYS A 53 -10.53 1.06 5.53
N LEU A 54 -9.58 0.81 6.42
CA LEU A 54 -8.19 1.21 6.23
C LEU A 54 -7.58 0.51 5.02
N ALA A 55 -7.78 -0.80 4.90
CA ALA A 55 -7.29 -1.59 3.78
C ALA A 55 -7.91 -1.13 2.44
N HIS A 56 -9.22 -0.84 2.42
CA HIS A 56 -9.92 -0.33 1.26
C HIS A 56 -9.40 1.05 0.80
N ALA A 57 -9.19 1.97 1.75
CA ALA A 57 -8.63 3.29 1.44
C ALA A 57 -7.22 3.16 0.83
N MET A 58 -6.37 2.35 1.46
CA MET A 58 -5.00 2.14 0.97
C MET A 58 -4.97 1.37 -0.36
N TYR A 59 -5.92 0.45 -0.60
CA TYR A 59 -6.07 -0.24 -1.88
C TYR A 59 -6.28 0.77 -3.03
N GLY A 60 -7.14 1.77 -2.82
CA GLY A 60 -7.38 2.82 -3.81
C GLY A 60 -6.13 3.65 -4.11
N ALA A 61 -5.34 3.97 -3.09
CA ALA A 61 -4.08 4.68 -3.24
C ALA A 61 -3.02 3.84 -3.98
N ALA A 62 -2.85 2.56 -3.58
CA ALA A 62 -1.92 1.63 -4.21
C ALA A 62 -2.27 1.38 -5.69
N ALA A 63 -3.57 1.26 -6.02
CA ALA A 63 -4.03 1.05 -7.39
C ALA A 63 -3.75 2.24 -8.32
N GLN A 64 -3.80 3.47 -7.80
CA GLN A 64 -3.47 4.69 -8.56
C GLN A 64 -2.00 4.73 -8.98
N VAL A 65 -1.10 4.18 -8.16
CA VAL A 65 0.35 4.14 -8.43
C VAL A 65 0.77 2.83 -9.10
N ARG A 66 -0.16 1.95 -9.47
CA ARG A 66 0.11 0.61 -10.04
C ARG A 66 0.94 -0.28 -9.12
N LEU A 67 0.77 -0.13 -7.81
CA LEU A 67 1.37 -1.01 -6.80
C LEU A 67 0.54 -2.29 -6.67
N THR A 68 0.43 -3.05 -7.77
CA THR A 68 -0.52 -4.17 -7.93
C THR A 68 -0.38 -5.21 -6.83
N HIS A 69 0.84 -5.58 -6.47
CA HIS A 69 1.07 -6.57 -5.40
C HIS A 69 0.58 -6.06 -4.04
N LEU A 70 0.87 -4.81 -3.69
CA LEU A 70 0.37 -4.21 -2.45
C LEU A 70 -1.16 -4.13 -2.46
N ALA A 71 -1.76 -3.73 -3.59
CA ALA A 71 -3.21 -3.70 -3.75
C ALA A 71 -3.85 -5.09 -3.56
N ASP A 72 -3.25 -6.15 -4.09
CA ASP A 72 -3.76 -7.52 -3.92
C ASP A 72 -3.74 -7.97 -2.45
N VAL A 73 -2.65 -7.68 -1.73
CA VAL A 73 -2.54 -8.03 -0.31
C VAL A 73 -3.50 -7.18 0.55
N LEU A 74 -3.68 -5.89 0.23
CA LEU A 74 -4.66 -5.03 0.90
C LEU A 74 -6.09 -5.50 0.66
N LYS A 75 -6.41 -5.93 -0.56
CA LYS A 75 -7.72 -6.53 -0.89
C LYS A 75 -7.95 -7.83 -0.14
N ARG A 76 -6.91 -8.64 0.08
CA ARG A 76 -7.02 -9.81 0.96
C ARG A 76 -7.29 -9.40 2.41
N LEU A 77 -6.57 -8.41 2.93
CA LEU A 77 -6.80 -7.88 4.28
C LEU A 77 -8.23 -7.35 4.45
N GLU A 78 -8.76 -6.66 3.44
CA GLU A 78 -10.16 -6.20 3.38
C GLU A 78 -11.15 -7.38 3.48
N ASN A 79 -10.97 -8.41 2.66
CA ASN A 79 -11.89 -9.57 2.62
C ASN A 79 -11.77 -10.51 3.82
N GLU A 80 -10.60 -10.56 4.47
CA GLU A 80 -10.28 -11.50 5.55
C GLU A 80 -10.36 -10.86 6.94
N ALA A 81 -10.81 -9.61 7.05
CA ALA A 81 -10.83 -8.84 8.29
C ALA A 81 -11.65 -9.51 9.43
N GLU A 82 -12.64 -10.33 9.11
CA GLU A 82 -13.46 -11.06 10.10
C GLU A 82 -12.84 -12.40 10.55
N LEU A 83 -11.82 -12.90 9.86
CA LEU A 83 -11.19 -14.20 10.11
C LEU A 83 -9.90 -14.02 10.92
N LYS A 84 -10.02 -13.94 12.25
CA LYS A 84 -8.92 -13.62 13.19
C LYS A 84 -7.58 -14.30 12.90
N GLN A 85 -7.58 -15.60 12.61
CA GLN A 85 -6.35 -16.39 12.40
C GLN A 85 -5.68 -16.11 11.04
N VAL A 86 -6.48 -15.72 10.05
CA VAL A 86 -6.02 -15.34 8.70
C VAL A 86 -5.58 -13.87 8.72
N GLN A 87 -6.28 -13.02 9.47
CA GLN A 87 -5.99 -11.60 9.63
C GLN A 87 -4.57 -11.33 10.16
N GLU A 88 -4.09 -12.09 11.17
CA GLU A 88 -2.76 -11.89 11.74
C GLU A 88 -1.64 -12.20 10.73
N GLN A 89 -1.82 -13.25 9.93
CA GLN A 89 -0.88 -13.61 8.85
C GLN A 89 -0.91 -12.57 7.72
N THR A 90 -2.11 -12.17 7.30
CA THR A 90 -2.28 -11.18 6.24
C THR A 90 -1.78 -9.79 6.67
N GLN A 91 -1.94 -9.38 7.92
CA GLN A 91 -1.32 -8.14 8.45
C GLN A 91 0.21 -8.20 8.40
N ALA A 92 0.82 -9.31 8.81
CA ALA A 92 2.28 -9.47 8.74
C ALA A 92 2.79 -9.40 7.29
N GLU A 93 2.07 -10.01 6.35
CA GLU A 93 2.34 -9.92 4.91
C GLU A 93 2.22 -8.48 4.41
N VAL A 94 1.16 -7.76 4.81
CA VAL A 94 0.98 -6.33 4.48
C VAL A 94 2.18 -5.50 4.94
N PHE A 95 2.67 -5.69 6.18
CA PHE A 95 3.82 -4.93 6.67
C PHE A 95 5.11 -5.24 5.89
N ALA A 96 5.36 -6.51 5.55
CA ALA A 96 6.54 -6.89 4.77
C ALA A 96 6.49 -6.27 3.37
N VAL A 97 5.34 -6.37 2.69
CA VAL A 97 5.14 -5.80 1.36
C VAL A 97 5.20 -4.28 1.39
N ALA A 98 4.58 -3.64 2.38
CA ALA A 98 4.63 -2.19 2.55
C ALA A 98 6.06 -1.68 2.73
N ALA A 99 6.89 -2.35 3.55
CA ALA A 99 8.30 -1.98 3.74
C ALA A 99 9.11 -2.09 2.43
N GLU A 100 8.93 -3.18 1.67
CA GLU A 100 9.57 -3.33 0.36
C GLU A 100 9.07 -2.28 -0.65
N THR A 101 7.77 -1.99 -0.65
CA THR A 101 7.17 -0.96 -1.51
C THR A 101 7.73 0.43 -1.18
N LEU A 102 7.76 0.82 0.09
CA LEU A 102 8.30 2.12 0.52
C LEU A 102 9.75 2.31 0.03
N GLN A 103 10.61 1.29 0.16
CA GLN A 103 11.99 1.36 -0.35
C GLN A 103 12.05 1.60 -1.86
N GLN A 104 11.17 0.97 -2.65
CA GLN A 104 11.13 1.19 -4.10
C GLN A 104 10.62 2.59 -4.46
N LEU A 105 9.62 3.10 -3.73
CA LEU A 105 9.07 4.44 -3.94
C LEU A 105 10.08 5.53 -3.55
N GLU A 106 10.79 5.35 -2.43
CA GLU A 106 11.90 6.21 -1.98
C GLU A 106 12.99 6.31 -3.03
N GLN A 107 13.42 5.16 -3.57
CA GLN A 107 14.43 5.11 -4.61
C GLN A 107 13.97 5.85 -5.87
N PHE A 108 12.71 5.67 -6.28
CA PHE A 108 12.15 6.40 -7.42
C PHE A 108 12.17 7.92 -7.22
N ILE A 109 11.78 8.41 -6.05
CA ILE A 109 11.85 9.85 -5.73
C ILE A 109 13.31 10.31 -5.76
N ALA A 110 14.24 9.56 -5.19
CA ALA A 110 15.66 9.92 -5.19
C ALA A 110 16.26 10.00 -6.61
N ASP A 111 15.78 9.16 -7.54
CA ASP A 111 16.24 9.15 -8.93
C ASP A 111 15.59 10.23 -9.81
N ASN A 112 14.49 10.85 -9.36
CA ASN A 112 13.63 11.72 -10.18
C ASN A 112 13.27 13.09 -9.56
N GLY A 113 13.65 13.35 -8.30
CA GLY A 113 13.40 14.61 -7.57
C GLY A 113 14.66 15.44 -7.37
#